data_AF-A0A379SJK1-F1
#
_entry.id   AF-A0A379SJK1-F1
#
_cell.length_a   1.000
_cell.length_b   1.000
_cell.length_c   1.000
_cell.angle_alpha   90.00
_cell.angle_beta   90.00
_cell.angle_gamma   90.00
#
_symmetry.space_group_name_H-M   'P 1'
#
loop_
_entity.id
_entity.type
_entity.pdbx_description
1 polymer ?
#
loop_
_entity_poly.entity_id
_entity_poly.type
_entity_poly.pdbx_seq_one_letter_code
_entity_poly.pdbx_strand_id
1 'polypeptide(L)'
;MKAVDSNVGKKNETSLFTSWTLSFTAPTREEAQKVLSGYIQYISAIVVKETLENIRNQLEIKTRYEQEKLAMDRVRLRNQLDANIQRLRYSLEIANAAGIKKPVYSNGQAVKDDPDFSISSALMVFPANWKLRKGSRIWPRSTVICVTVNIMLNNWRQ
;
A
#
# COMPACT_ATOMS: atom_id res chain seq x y z
N MET A 1 -8.62 -7.47 47.34
CA MET A 1 -7.46 -6.73 46.79
C MET A 1 -7.89 -5.29 46.58
N LYS A 2 -7.05 -4.31 46.93
CA LYS A 2 -7.36 -2.88 46.70
C LYS A 2 -6.19 -2.23 45.98
N ALA A 3 -6.49 -1.45 44.94
CA ALA A 3 -5.54 -0.60 44.23
C ALA A 3 -5.93 0.85 44.48
N VAL A 4 -4.98 1.67 44.91
CA VAL A 4 -5.19 3.10 45.18
C VAL A 4 -4.09 3.89 44.47
N ASP A 5 -4.47 4.93 43.74
CA ASP A 5 -3.53 5.87 43.12
C ASP A 5 -2.77 6.62 44.22
N SER A 6 -1.45 6.49 44.22
CA SER A 6 -0.58 7.05 45.26
C SER A 6 -0.43 8.58 45.14
N ASN A 7 -0.87 9.16 44.02
CA ASN A 7 -0.80 10.59 43.74
C ASN A 7 -2.10 11.35 44.10
N VAL A 8 -3.18 10.63 44.41
CA VAL A 8 -4.47 11.22 44.82
C VAL A 8 -4.32 11.86 46.20
N GLY A 9 -4.20 13.19 46.23
CA GLY A 9 -4.14 14.00 47.46
C GLY A 9 -2.95 14.95 47.56
N LYS A 10 -1.89 14.74 46.77
CA LYS A 10 -0.70 15.61 46.74
C LYS A 10 -0.90 16.75 45.74
N LYS A 11 -1.70 17.75 46.10
CA LYS A 11 -2.08 18.87 45.20
C LYS A 11 -0.93 19.84 44.86
N ASN A 12 0.20 19.79 45.59
CA ASN A 12 1.29 20.76 45.47
C ASN A 12 2.62 20.16 44.97
N GLU A 13 2.66 18.85 44.69
CA GLU A 13 3.83 18.16 44.15
C GLU A 13 3.40 17.39 42.91
N THR A 14 3.81 17.84 41.72
CA THR A 14 3.67 17.04 40.50
C THR A 14 4.60 15.85 40.61
N SER A 15 4.06 14.70 41.01
CA SER A 15 4.79 13.43 40.96
C SER A 15 5.34 13.21 39.54
N LEU A 16 6.65 13.01 39.40
CA LEU A 16 7.30 12.78 38.10
C LEU A 16 6.77 11.54 37.37
N PHE A 17 6.18 10.60 38.10
CA PHE A 17 5.66 9.35 37.57
C PHE A 17 4.30 9.00 38.19
N THR A 18 3.47 8.28 37.41
CA THR A 18 2.26 7.64 37.94
C THR A 18 2.65 6.43 38.79
N SER A 19 2.06 6.31 39.98
CA SER A 19 2.31 5.17 40.87
C SER A 19 1.02 4.71 41.52
N TRP A 20 0.91 3.40 41.71
CA TRP A 20 -0.28 2.74 42.25
C TRP A 20 0.13 1.80 43.38
N THR A 21 -0.55 1.92 44.51
CA THR A 21 -0.35 1.03 45.66
C THR A 21 -1.31 -0.14 45.60
N LEU A 22 -0.78 -1.36 45.48
CA LEU A 22 -1.53 -2.62 45.52
C LEU A 22 -1.47 -3.24 46.92
N SER A 23 -2.62 -3.61 47.48
CA SER A 23 -2.72 -4.21 48.82
C SER A 23 -3.57 -5.49 48.83
N PHE A 24 -3.09 -6.49 49.58
CA PHE A 24 -3.74 -7.77 49.81
C PHE A 24 -3.57 -8.19 51.28
N THR A 25 -4.64 -8.67 51.89
CA THR A 25 -4.68 -9.09 53.30
C THR A 25 -4.90 -10.60 53.35
N ALA A 26 -4.03 -11.32 54.06
CA ALA A 26 -4.15 -12.77 54.29
C ALA A 26 -3.84 -13.09 55.76
N PRO A 27 -4.19 -14.30 56.25
CA PRO A 27 -3.93 -14.71 57.63
C PRO A 27 -2.43 -14.82 57.96
N THR A 28 -1.61 -15.20 56.98
CA THR A 28 -0.15 -15.31 57.13
C THR A 28 0.58 -14.34 56.20
N ARG A 29 1.77 -13.86 56.64
CA ARG A 29 2.60 -12.94 55.85
C ARG A 29 3.09 -13.58 54.54
N GLU A 30 3.46 -14.85 54.60
CA GLU A 30 4.02 -15.60 53.46
C GLU A 30 2.96 -15.82 52.37
N GLU A 31 1.73 -16.19 52.76
CA GLU A 31 0.62 -16.33 51.81
C GLU A 31 0.25 -14.99 51.20
N ALA A 32 0.22 -13.91 52.00
CA ALA A 32 -0.08 -12.57 51.48
C ALA A 32 0.90 -12.16 50.38
N GLN A 33 2.20 -12.40 50.58
CA GLN A 33 3.23 -12.09 49.59
C GLN A 33 3.12 -12.97 48.34
N LYS A 34 2.93 -14.28 48.52
CA LYS A 34 2.85 -15.25 47.43
C LYS A 34 1.64 -15.03 46.53
N VAL A 35 0.48 -14.72 47.13
CA VAL A 35 -0.75 -14.45 46.38
C VAL A 35 -0.65 -13.11 45.65
N LEU A 36 -0.10 -12.07 46.29
CA LEU A 36 0.08 -10.76 45.66
C LEU A 36 1.01 -10.85 44.44
N SER A 37 2.15 -11.53 44.57
CA SER A 37 3.09 -11.71 43.45
C SER A 37 2.50 -12.56 42.33
N GLY A 38 1.84 -13.67 42.66
CA GLY A 38 1.17 -14.53 41.70
C GLY A 38 0.06 -13.80 40.93
N TYR A 39 -0.72 -12.95 41.60
CA TYR A 39 -1.75 -12.16 40.95
C TYR A 39 -1.18 -11.13 39.96
N ILE A 40 -0.10 -10.45 40.32
CA ILE A 40 0.58 -9.51 39.41
C ILE A 40 1.07 -10.25 38.15
N GLN A 41 1.64 -11.45 38.31
CA GLN A 41 2.09 -12.27 37.18
C GLN A 41 0.91 -12.78 36.33
N TYR A 42 -0.20 -13.16 36.95
CA TYR A 42 -1.39 -13.62 36.24
C TYR A 42 -1.99 -12.50 35.37
N ILE A 43 -2.18 -11.31 35.93
CA ILE A 43 -2.70 -10.17 35.20
C ILE A 43 -1.72 -9.72 34.11
N SER A 44 -0.41 -9.72 34.37
CA SER A 44 0.57 -9.37 33.34
C SER A 44 0.51 -10.35 32.15
N ALA A 45 0.37 -11.65 32.42
CA ALA A 45 0.21 -12.65 31.36
C ALA A 45 -1.07 -12.43 30.53
N ILE A 46 -2.19 -12.08 31.17
CA ILE A 46 -3.45 -11.76 30.47
C ILE A 46 -3.28 -10.53 29.58
N VAL A 47 -2.73 -9.44 30.11
CA VAL A 47 -2.55 -8.19 29.34
C VAL A 47 -1.62 -8.43 28.14
N VAL A 48 -0.54 -9.19 28.32
CA VAL A 48 0.35 -9.57 27.20
C VAL A 48 -0.39 -10.38 26.14
N LYS A 49 -1.22 -11.34 26.55
CA LYS A 49 -2.02 -12.14 25.61
C LYS A 49 -3.01 -11.26 24.84
N GLU A 50 -3.78 -10.44 25.53
CA GLU A 50 -4.80 -9.56 24.93
C GLU A 50 -4.18 -8.52 23.99
N THR A 51 -3.05 -7.92 24.38
CA THR A 51 -2.35 -6.96 23.52
C THR A 51 -1.81 -7.61 22.25
N LEU A 52 -1.28 -8.84 22.33
CA LEU A 52 -0.84 -9.58 21.15
C LEU A 52 -2.01 -9.94 20.22
N GLU A 53 -3.14 -10.35 20.78
CA GLU A 53 -4.36 -10.61 20.00
C GLU A 53 -4.87 -9.33 19.32
N ASN A 54 -4.89 -8.21 20.03
CA ASN A 54 -5.26 -6.92 19.44
C ASN A 54 -4.33 -6.50 18.30
N ILE A 55 -3.01 -6.64 18.47
CA ILE A 55 -2.03 -6.34 17.41
C ILE A 55 -2.27 -7.22 16.18
N ARG A 56 -2.51 -8.53 16.37
CA ARG A 56 -2.80 -9.44 15.26
C ARG A 56 -4.08 -9.05 14.52
N ASN A 57 -5.14 -8.72 15.25
CA ASN A 57 -6.41 -8.28 14.67
C ASN A 57 -6.25 -6.96 13.89
N GLN A 58 -5.51 -6.00 14.44
CA GLN A 58 -5.21 -4.75 13.75
C GLN A 58 -4.42 -4.99 12.46
N LEU A 59 -3.41 -5.87 12.51
CA LEU A 59 -2.62 -6.25 11.34
C LEU A 59 -3.46 -6.93 10.26
N GLU A 60 -4.34 -7.84 10.65
CA GLU A 60 -5.24 -8.52 9.72
C GLU A 60 -6.18 -7.52 9.02
N ILE A 61 -6.80 -6.62 9.79
CA ILE A 61 -7.70 -5.59 9.24
C ILE A 61 -6.95 -4.68 8.26
N LYS A 62 -5.75 -4.22 8.62
CA LYS A 62 -4.93 -3.38 7.74
C LYS A 62 -4.53 -4.10 6.46
N THR A 63 -4.12 -5.36 6.59
CA THR A 63 -3.74 -6.19 5.44
C THR A 63 -4.91 -6.37 4.47
N ARG A 64 -6.10 -6.72 5.00
CA ARG A 64 -7.31 -6.87 4.18
C ARG A 64 -7.70 -5.56 3.50
N TYR A 65 -7.68 -4.45 4.25
CA TYR A 65 -7.97 -3.12 3.72
C TYR A 65 -7.04 -2.74 2.55
N GLU A 66 -5.74 -2.97 2.69
CA GLU A 66 -4.77 -2.69 1.63
C GLU A 66 -4.97 -3.58 0.40
N GLN A 67 -5.30 -4.86 0.60
CA GLN A 67 -5.61 -5.78 -0.48
C GLN A 67 -6.86 -5.35 -1.26
N GLU A 68 -7.94 -5.00 -0.57
CA GLU A 68 -9.19 -4.53 -1.17
C GLU A 68 -8.98 -3.20 -1.91
N LYS A 69 -8.22 -2.27 -1.30
CA LYS A 69 -7.85 -1.01 -1.93
C LYS A 69 -7.06 -1.23 -3.21
N LEU A 70 -6.05 -2.12 -3.18
CA LEU A 70 -5.27 -2.45 -4.37
C LEU A 70 -6.12 -3.12 -5.46
N ALA A 71 -7.06 -3.98 -5.09
CA ALA A 71 -7.99 -4.60 -6.02
C ALA A 71 -8.90 -3.54 -6.69
N MET A 72 -9.42 -2.60 -5.91
CA MET A 72 -10.21 -1.47 -6.40
C MET A 72 -9.38 -0.58 -7.34
N ASP A 73 -8.15 -0.23 -6.97
CA ASP A 73 -7.25 0.59 -7.79
C ASP A 73 -6.92 -0.10 -9.12
N ARG A 74 -6.72 -1.43 -9.11
CA ARG A 74 -6.54 -2.21 -10.35
C ARG A 74 -7.75 -2.11 -11.27
N VAL A 75 -8.97 -2.19 -10.73
CA VAL A 75 -10.20 -2.06 -11.53
C VAL A 75 -10.33 -0.64 -12.07
N ARG A 76 -10.10 0.39 -11.22
CA ARG A 76 -10.13 1.79 -11.64
C ARG A 76 -9.15 2.07 -12.77
N LEU A 77 -7.91 1.60 -12.64
CA LEU A 77 -6.87 1.78 -13.67
C LEU A 77 -7.20 1.03 -14.96
N ARG A 78 -7.81 -0.16 -14.87
CA ARG A 78 -8.31 -0.89 -16.05
C ARG A 78 -9.42 -0.13 -16.75
N ASN A 79 -10.41 0.38 -16.01
CA ASN A 79 -11.52 1.15 -16.58
C ASN A 79 -11.01 2.44 -17.25
N GLN A 80 -10.08 3.15 -16.61
CA GLN A 80 -9.46 4.34 -17.20
C GLN A 80 -8.70 3.99 -18.49
N LEU A 81 -7.96 2.88 -18.47
CA LEU A 81 -7.24 2.40 -19.63
C LEU A 81 -8.19 2.02 -20.76
N ASP A 82 -9.27 1.31 -20.46
CA ASP A 82 -10.26 0.88 -21.45
C ASP A 82 -10.97 2.08 -22.08
N ALA A 83 -11.34 3.08 -21.27
CA ALA A 83 -11.87 4.35 -21.76
C ALA A 83 -10.87 5.07 -22.69
N ASN A 84 -9.60 5.12 -22.31
CA ASN A 84 -8.54 5.71 -23.14
C ASN A 84 -8.37 4.93 -24.46
N ILE A 85 -8.47 3.60 -24.44
CA ILE A 85 -8.40 2.77 -25.65
C ILE A 85 -9.59 3.07 -26.56
N GLN A 86 -10.81 3.15 -26.04
CA GLN A 86 -11.99 3.48 -26.84
C GLN A 86 -11.87 4.88 -27.45
N ARG A 87 -11.41 5.87 -26.66
CA ARG A 87 -11.12 7.23 -27.14
C ARG A 87 -10.12 7.23 -28.30
N LEU A 88 -9.00 6.50 -28.15
CA LEU A 88 -7.98 6.38 -29.19
C LEU A 88 -8.49 5.66 -30.45
N ARG A 89 -9.35 4.63 -30.29
CA ARG A 89 -9.99 3.95 -31.42
C ARG A 89 -10.89 4.91 -32.21
N TYR A 90 -11.70 5.70 -31.52
CA TYR A 90 -12.55 6.70 -32.15
C TYR A 90 -11.72 7.78 -32.87
N SER A 91 -10.63 8.27 -32.26
CA SER A 91 -9.68 9.17 -32.93
C SER A 91 -9.12 8.56 -34.22
N LEU A 92 -8.76 7.27 -34.20
CA LEU A 92 -8.21 6.58 -35.36
C LEU A 92 -9.26 6.40 -36.47
N GLU A 93 -10.50 6.09 -36.11
CA GLU A 93 -11.62 5.98 -37.07
C GLU A 93 -11.86 7.32 -37.77
N ILE A 94 -11.86 8.44 -37.04
CA ILE A 94 -11.95 9.79 -37.62
C ILE A 94 -10.74 10.08 -38.52
N ALA A 95 -9.51 9.77 -38.06
CA ALA A 95 -8.30 9.96 -38.87
C ALA A 95 -8.38 9.24 -40.22
N ASN A 96 -8.84 7.98 -40.19
CA ASN A 96 -8.99 7.13 -41.37
C ASN A 96 -10.09 7.66 -42.30
N ALA A 97 -11.23 8.10 -41.75
CA ALA A 97 -12.31 8.70 -42.51
C ALA A 97 -11.90 10.03 -43.17
N ALA A 98 -11.08 10.83 -42.49
CA ALA A 98 -10.46 12.04 -43.03
C ALA A 98 -9.32 11.77 -44.04
N GLY A 99 -8.98 10.50 -44.30
CA GLY A 99 -7.92 10.11 -45.22
C GLY A 99 -6.50 10.34 -44.71
N ILE A 100 -6.33 10.66 -43.42
CA ILE A 100 -5.04 10.98 -42.79
C ILE A 100 -4.33 9.67 -42.37
N LYS A 101 -3.55 9.10 -43.30
CA LYS A 101 -2.79 7.84 -43.11
C LYS A 101 -1.37 8.01 -42.57
N LYS A 102 -0.89 9.25 -42.43
CA LYS A 102 0.44 9.58 -41.89
C LYS A 102 0.28 10.66 -40.81
N PRO A 103 1.08 10.64 -39.74
CA PRO A 103 1.04 11.71 -38.74
C PRO A 103 1.32 13.03 -39.45
N VAL A 104 0.39 13.98 -39.34
CA VAL A 104 0.56 15.30 -39.95
C VAL A 104 1.50 16.08 -39.05
N TYR A 105 2.80 16.01 -39.35
CA TYR A 105 3.78 16.92 -38.76
C TYR A 105 3.58 18.28 -39.39
N SER A 106 3.09 19.23 -38.60
CA SER A 106 2.83 20.56 -39.10
C SER A 106 4.09 21.39 -39.19
N ASN A 107 4.42 21.84 -40.40
CA ASN A 107 5.36 22.93 -40.65
C ASN A 107 4.68 24.29 -40.41
N GLY A 108 4.19 24.53 -39.18
CA GLY A 108 3.71 25.85 -38.76
C GLY A 108 2.23 26.19 -39.01
N GLN A 109 1.39 25.27 -39.49
CA GLN A 109 -0.07 25.43 -39.43
C GLN A 109 -0.60 24.82 -38.12
N ALA A 110 -1.12 25.65 -37.21
CA ALA A 110 -1.73 25.16 -35.97
C ALA A 110 -2.89 24.21 -36.31
N VAL A 111 -2.60 22.91 -36.29
CA VAL A 111 -3.60 21.86 -36.30
C VAL A 111 -4.43 22.10 -35.06
N LYS A 112 -5.73 22.39 -35.22
CA LYS A 112 -6.68 22.39 -34.11
C LYS A 112 -6.86 20.94 -33.70
N ASP A 113 -5.87 20.41 -32.99
CA ASP A 113 -5.94 19.13 -32.30
C ASP A 113 -7.00 19.29 -31.22
N ASP A 114 -8.08 18.54 -31.37
CA ASP A 114 -9.13 18.50 -30.37
C ASP A 114 -8.50 17.99 -29.07
N PRO A 115 -8.58 18.73 -27.94
CA PRO A 115 -8.07 18.25 -26.66
C PRO A 115 -8.71 16.92 -26.29
N ASP A 116 -9.89 16.63 -26.86
CA ASP A 116 -10.56 15.37 -26.69
C ASP A 116 -10.11 14.22 -27.60
N PHE A 117 -9.53 14.49 -28.76
CA PHE A 117 -9.13 13.45 -29.70
C PHE A 117 -7.91 13.88 -30.52
N SER A 118 -6.71 13.72 -29.94
CA SER A 118 -5.45 14.06 -30.62
C SER A 118 -5.12 13.06 -31.75
N ILE A 119 -5.60 13.36 -32.95
CA ILE A 119 -5.47 12.55 -34.17
C ILE A 119 -3.99 12.33 -34.54
N SER A 120 -3.16 13.35 -34.33
CA SER A 120 -1.71 13.35 -34.64
C SER A 120 -0.92 12.30 -33.84
N SER A 121 -1.22 12.15 -32.54
CA SER A 121 -0.56 11.18 -31.65
C SER A 121 -1.11 9.76 -31.74
N ALA A 122 -2.42 9.60 -32.00
CA ALA A 122 -3.10 8.31 -31.96
C ALA A 122 -2.57 7.35 -33.06
N LEU A 123 -2.30 7.88 -34.25
CA LEU A 123 -1.87 7.08 -35.42
C LEU A 123 -0.50 6.41 -35.21
N MET A 124 0.40 7.03 -34.45
CA MET A 124 1.77 6.52 -34.24
C MET A 124 1.91 5.77 -32.91
N VAL A 125 1.29 6.26 -31.84
CA VAL A 125 1.46 5.72 -30.49
C VAL A 125 0.60 4.47 -30.24
N PHE A 126 -0.63 4.43 -30.78
CA PHE A 126 -1.55 3.32 -30.52
C PHE A 126 -1.05 1.96 -31.06
N PRO A 127 -0.68 1.81 -32.35
CA PRO A 127 -0.22 0.51 -32.87
C PRO A 127 1.10 0.04 -32.22
N ALA A 128 2.01 0.95 -31.89
CA ALA A 128 3.27 0.61 -31.21
C ALA A 128 3.05 0.16 -29.76
N ASN A 129 2.25 0.90 -28.97
CA ASN A 129 1.98 0.59 -27.56
C ASN A 129 1.09 -0.67 -27.40
N TRP A 130 0.16 -0.90 -28.34
CA TRP A 130 -0.62 -2.14 -28.40
C TRP A 130 0.28 -3.37 -28.61
N LYS A 131 1.26 -3.28 -29.51
CA LYS A 131 2.19 -4.38 -29.80
C LYS A 131 3.10 -4.70 -28.61
N LEU A 132 3.58 -3.68 -27.89
CA LEU A 132 4.35 -3.84 -26.65
C LEU A 132 3.54 -4.48 -25.52
N ARG A 133 2.27 -4.09 -25.36
CA ARG A 133 1.36 -4.65 -24.33
C ARG A 133 0.89 -6.09 -24.59
N LYS A 134 0.86 -6.51 -25.85
CA LYS A 134 0.58 -7.92 -26.23
C LYS A 134 1.81 -8.81 -26.07
N GLY A 135 3.02 -8.30 -26.34
CA GLY A 135 4.28 -9.06 -26.25
C GLY A 135 4.82 -9.27 -24.83
N SER A 136 4.44 -8.43 -23.87
CA SER A 136 4.92 -8.51 -22.47
C SER A 136 4.19 -9.54 -21.60
N ARG A 137 3.26 -10.32 -22.16
CA ARG A 137 2.48 -11.32 -21.40
C ARG A 137 3.16 -12.70 -21.27
N ILE A 138 4.35 -12.89 -21.84
CA ILE A 138 5.09 -14.17 -21.77
C ILE A 138 6.57 -13.86 -21.51
N TRP A 139 6.95 -13.75 -20.24
CA TRP A 139 8.30 -14.11 -19.81
C TRP A 139 8.17 -14.88 -18.49
N PRO A 140 8.49 -16.18 -18.45
CA PRO A 140 8.61 -16.88 -17.18
C PRO A 140 9.72 -16.22 -16.35
N ARG A 141 9.46 -16.07 -15.04
CA ARG A 141 10.34 -15.43 -14.04
C ARG A 141 11.80 -15.90 -14.06
N SER A 142 12.09 -17.05 -14.68
CA SER A 142 13.42 -17.59 -14.87
C SER A 142 14.32 -16.78 -15.81
N THR A 143 13.78 -15.94 -16.70
CA THR A 143 14.63 -15.21 -17.68
C THR A 143 15.07 -13.82 -17.20
N VAL A 144 14.43 -13.28 -16.15
CA VAL A 144 14.77 -11.95 -15.61
C VAL A 144 16.16 -11.93 -14.94
N ILE A 145 16.66 -13.09 -14.49
CA ILE A 145 17.99 -13.19 -13.86
C ILE A 145 19.11 -13.18 -14.91
N CYS A 146 18.88 -13.68 -16.13
CA CYS A 146 19.93 -13.71 -17.17
C CYS A 146 20.20 -12.34 -17.81
N VAL A 147 19.20 -11.45 -17.92
CA VAL A 147 19.40 -10.15 -18.59
C VAL A 147 20.17 -9.18 -17.70
N THR A 148 19.99 -9.23 -16.38
CA THR A 148 20.68 -8.33 -15.45
C THR A 148 22.17 -8.66 -15.31
N VAL A 149 22.57 -9.94 -15.46
CA VAL A 149 23.98 -10.34 -15.39
C VAL A 149 24.73 -9.92 -16.66
N ASN A 150 24.09 -9.97 -17.84
CA ASN A 150 24.76 -9.65 -19.10
C ASN A 150 24.99 -8.14 -19.31
N ILE A 151 24.15 -7.29 -18.71
CA ILE A 151 24.33 -5.82 -18.74
C ILE A 151 25.45 -5.39 -17.78
N MET A 152 25.64 -6.08 -16.64
CA MET A 152 26.74 -5.81 -15.71
C MET A 152 28.12 -6.24 -16.26
N LEU A 153 28.19 -7.33 -17.03
CA LEU A 153 29.47 -7.84 -17.58
C LEU A 153 30.02 -7.01 -18.75
N ASN A 154 29.16 -6.36 -19.54
CA ASN A 154 29.63 -5.54 -20.67
C ASN A 154 30.07 -4.13 -20.26
N ASN A 155 29.79 -3.68 -19.03
CA ASN A 155 30.21 -2.36 -18.54
C ASN A 155 31.58 -2.37 -17.84
N TRP A 156 32.25 -3.53 -17.81
CA TRP A 156 33.62 -3.71 -17.30
C TRP A 156 34.66 -3.96 -18.40
N ARG A 157 34.27 -3.82 -19.68
CA ARG A 157 35.13 -4.05 -20.84
C ARG A 157 35.14 -2.86 -21.81
N GLN A 158 35.10 -1.64 -21.26
CA GLN A 158 35.57 -0.41 -21.89
C GLN A 158 36.52 0.31 -20.94
#